data_AF-A0A947Y8I8-F1
#
_entry.id   AF-A0A947Y8I8-F1
#
_cell.length_a   1.000
_cell.length_b   1.000
_cell.length_c   1.000
_cell.angle_alpha   90.00
_cell.angle_beta   90.00
_cell.angle_gamma   90.00
#
_symmetry.space_group_name_H-M   'P 1'
#
loop_
_entity.id
_entity.type
_entity.pdbx_description
1 polymer ?
#
loop_
_entity_poly.entity_id
_entity_poly.type
_entity_poly.pdbx_seq_one_letter_code
_entity_poly.pdbx_strand_id
1 'polypeptide(L)'
;MNLKTISAALDAAKAEVGTIQQRLADATTRRDGLLAEVQGIDTAIDGAELAHAAALAAVELGEADSTKDTAAALDAARAAESRKPELIQQRRTADAVIDGLTRRHAEAHGRYVALNEQHRAAQVTYMEDRAQQAMDSARDAIAQVANAVAEAAAVRRVLESIGGRWNLGSIEIGQYSPIFNPSHAAVELMAAALHNEIA
;
A
#
# COMPACT_ATOMS: atom_id res chain seq x y z
N MET A 1 16.12 16.44 3.76
CA MET A 1 15.01 16.04 2.88
C MET A 1 13.73 16.57 3.52
N ASN A 2 12.81 17.21 2.81
CA ASN A 2 11.62 17.85 3.42
C ASN A 2 10.44 16.83 3.45
N LEU A 3 9.55 16.91 4.44
CA LEU A 3 8.33 16.07 4.55
C LEU A 3 7.53 15.99 3.23
N LYS A 4 7.48 17.07 2.45
CA LYS A 4 6.82 17.07 1.12
C LYS A 4 7.46 16.08 0.14
N THR A 5 8.79 16.00 0.13
CA THR A 5 9.52 15.06 -0.75
C THR A 5 9.38 13.61 -0.27
N ILE A 6 9.30 13.38 1.04
CA ILE A 6 9.07 12.04 1.60
C ILE A 6 7.64 11.58 1.28
N SER A 7 6.64 12.44 1.43
CA SER A 7 5.24 12.16 1.08
C SER A 7 5.07 11.80 -0.39
N ALA A 8 5.65 12.58 -1.31
CA ALA A 8 5.55 12.31 -2.73
C ALA A 8 6.22 10.98 -3.13
N ALA A 9 7.37 10.66 -2.52
CA ALA A 9 8.03 9.37 -2.72
C ALA A 9 7.19 8.20 -2.20
N LEU A 10 6.51 8.38 -1.06
CA LEU A 10 5.63 7.37 -0.47
C LEU A 10 4.42 7.08 -1.37
N ASP A 11 3.78 8.13 -1.90
CA ASP A 11 2.64 8.00 -2.81
C ASP A 11 3.04 7.30 -4.12
N ALA A 12 4.21 7.64 -4.68
CA ALA A 12 4.74 6.98 -5.87
C ALA A 12 5.03 5.49 -5.62
N ALA A 13 5.66 5.16 -4.49
CA ALA A 13 5.92 3.78 -4.11
C ALA A 13 4.61 2.99 -3.95
N LYS A 14 3.58 3.57 -3.30
CA LYS A 14 2.27 2.93 -3.14
C LYS A 14 1.59 2.63 -4.48
N ALA A 15 1.67 3.55 -5.44
CA ALA A 15 1.15 3.33 -6.79
C ALA A 15 1.90 2.21 -7.53
N GLU A 16 3.23 2.13 -7.36
CA GLU A 16 4.05 1.07 -7.94
C GLU A 16 3.72 -0.30 -7.34
N VAL A 17 3.54 -0.40 -6.02
CA VAL A 17 3.07 -1.60 -5.31
C VAL A 17 1.75 -2.10 -5.90
N GLY A 18 0.77 -1.20 -6.07
CA GLY A 18 -0.53 -1.55 -6.65
C GLY A 18 -0.42 -2.07 -8.09
N THR A 19 0.44 -1.46 -8.90
CA THR A 19 0.69 -1.89 -10.29
C THR A 19 1.32 -3.29 -10.33
N ILE A 20 2.28 -3.57 -9.44
CA ILE A 20 2.92 -4.89 -9.35
C ILE A 20 1.90 -5.95 -8.92
N GLN A 21 1.05 -5.66 -7.93
CA GLN A 21 -0.01 -6.59 -7.49
C GLN A 21 -0.96 -6.97 -8.62
N GLN A 22 -1.36 -5.99 -9.44
CA GLN A 22 -2.25 -6.26 -10.57
C GLN A 22 -1.57 -7.11 -11.64
N ARG A 23 -0.32 -6.81 -12.00
CA ARG A 23 0.47 -7.65 -12.92
C ARG A 23 0.65 -9.07 -12.39
N LEU A 24 0.80 -9.22 -11.08
CA LEU A 24 0.93 -10.51 -10.42
C LEU A 24 -0.36 -11.33 -10.51
N ALA A 25 -1.51 -10.68 -10.30
CA ALA A 25 -2.83 -11.30 -10.44
C ALA A 25 -3.09 -11.76 -11.89
N ASP A 26 -2.82 -10.89 -12.87
CA ASP A 26 -3.01 -11.22 -14.30
C ASP A 26 -2.13 -12.41 -14.73
N ALA A 27 -0.87 -12.43 -14.30
CA ALA A 27 0.04 -13.54 -14.57
C ALA A 27 -0.42 -14.86 -13.94
N THR A 28 -1.01 -14.80 -12.74
CA THR A 28 -1.57 -15.96 -12.04
C THR A 28 -2.76 -16.53 -12.79
N THR A 29 -3.72 -15.69 -13.16
CA THR A 29 -4.89 -16.10 -13.97
C THR A 29 -4.45 -16.72 -15.30
N ARG A 30 -3.46 -16.12 -15.97
CA ARG A 30 -2.93 -16.66 -17.23
C ARG A 30 -2.26 -18.02 -17.05
N ARG A 31 -1.47 -18.19 -15.98
CA ARG A 31 -0.85 -19.48 -15.65
C ARG A 31 -1.91 -20.55 -15.41
N ASP A 32 -2.95 -20.23 -14.64
CA ASP A 32 -4.01 -21.18 -14.29
C ASP A 32 -4.83 -21.58 -15.53
N GLY A 33 -5.07 -20.63 -16.45
CA GLY A 33 -5.67 -20.93 -17.76
C GLY A 33 -4.82 -21.87 -18.62
N LEU A 34 -3.49 -21.67 -18.66
CA LEU A 34 -2.59 -22.57 -19.39
C LEU A 34 -2.52 -23.97 -18.76
N LEU A 35 -2.59 -24.08 -17.42
CA LEU A 35 -2.65 -25.37 -16.75
C LEU A 35 -3.92 -26.15 -17.13
N ALA A 36 -5.06 -25.47 -17.24
CA ALA A 36 -6.29 -26.10 -17.72
C ALA A 36 -6.20 -26.54 -19.19
N GLU A 37 -5.53 -25.75 -20.04
CA GLU A 37 -5.25 -26.12 -21.43
C GLU A 37 -4.38 -27.38 -21.53
N VAL A 38 -3.31 -27.46 -20.72
CA VAL A 38 -2.44 -28.66 -20.64
C VAL A 38 -3.23 -29.88 -20.21
N GLN A 39 -4.10 -29.77 -19.19
CA GLN A 39 -4.97 -30.88 -18.78
C GLN A 39 -5.93 -31.32 -19.90
N GLY A 40 -6.45 -30.38 -20.68
CA GLY A 40 -7.26 -30.69 -21.86
C GLY A 40 -6.47 -31.43 -22.94
N ILE A 41 -5.22 -31.05 -23.16
CA ILE A 41 -4.30 -31.73 -24.09
C ILE A 41 -4.01 -33.16 -23.60
N ASP A 42 -3.68 -33.35 -22.33
CA ASP A 42 -3.41 -34.69 -21.76
C ASP A 42 -4.63 -35.60 -21.91
N THR A 43 -5.84 -35.08 -21.63
CA THR A 43 -7.10 -35.83 -21.83
C THR A 43 -7.31 -36.22 -23.30
N ALA A 44 -6.95 -35.35 -24.24
CA ALA A 44 -7.04 -35.64 -25.67
C ALA A 44 -6.03 -36.70 -26.13
N ILE A 45 -4.83 -36.70 -25.54
CA ILE A 45 -3.80 -37.74 -25.79
C ILE A 45 -4.29 -39.09 -25.26
N ASP A 46 -4.77 -39.15 -24.02
CA ASP A 46 -5.32 -40.37 -23.41
C ASP A 46 -6.50 -40.92 -24.24
N GLY A 47 -7.40 -40.03 -24.68
CA GLY A 47 -8.52 -40.40 -25.55
C GLY A 47 -8.08 -40.97 -26.91
N ALA A 48 -7.03 -40.39 -27.52
CA ALA A 48 -6.44 -40.90 -28.75
C ALA A 48 -5.78 -42.28 -28.55
N GLU A 49 -5.07 -42.49 -27.44
CA GLU A 49 -4.50 -43.78 -27.06
C GLU A 49 -5.56 -44.86 -26.89
N LEU A 50 -6.65 -44.53 -26.21
CA LEU A 50 -7.74 -45.45 -25.94
C LEU A 50 -8.51 -45.81 -27.22
N ALA A 51 -8.75 -44.84 -28.10
CA ALA A 51 -9.33 -45.07 -29.42
C ALA A 51 -8.44 -45.94 -30.31
N HIS A 52 -7.11 -45.75 -30.25
CA HIS A 52 -6.16 -46.58 -30.98
C HIS A 52 -6.14 -48.03 -30.47
N ALA A 53 -6.10 -48.21 -29.15
CA ALA A 53 -6.16 -49.53 -28.53
C ALA A 53 -7.47 -50.27 -28.85
N ALA A 54 -8.61 -49.56 -28.81
CA ALA A 54 -9.92 -50.13 -29.16
C ALA A 54 -9.99 -50.54 -30.64
N ALA A 55 -9.44 -49.74 -31.55
CA ALA A 55 -9.37 -50.08 -32.97
C ALA A 55 -8.48 -51.30 -33.23
N LEU A 56 -7.34 -51.42 -32.54
CA LEU A 56 -6.48 -52.61 -32.58
C LEU A 56 -7.21 -53.85 -32.07
N ALA A 57 -7.86 -53.77 -30.92
CA ALA A 57 -8.61 -54.89 -30.35
C ALA A 57 -9.77 -55.34 -31.26
N ALA A 58 -10.48 -54.41 -31.89
CA ALA A 58 -11.55 -54.72 -32.85
C ALA A 58 -11.02 -55.46 -34.09
N VAL A 59 -9.80 -55.14 -34.55
CA VAL A 59 -9.12 -55.90 -35.61
C VAL A 59 -8.71 -57.29 -35.13
N GLU A 60 -8.16 -57.41 -33.91
CA GLU A 60 -7.68 -58.68 -33.35
C GLU A 60 -8.82 -59.68 -33.07
N LEU A 61 -9.97 -59.20 -32.61
CA LEU A 61 -11.13 -60.03 -32.29
C LEU A 61 -11.92 -60.47 -33.53
N GLY A 62 -11.66 -59.90 -34.71
CA GLY A 62 -12.37 -60.23 -35.94
C GLY A 62 -13.86 -59.87 -35.91
N GLU A 63 -14.31 -59.02 -34.96
CA GLU A 63 -15.69 -58.58 -34.76
C GLU A 63 -16.15 -57.53 -35.79
N ALA A 64 -15.81 -57.73 -37.06
CA ALA A 64 -16.28 -56.88 -38.13
C ALA A 64 -17.38 -57.60 -38.91
N ASP A 65 -18.64 -57.28 -38.60
CA ASP A 65 -19.78 -57.52 -39.51
C ASP A 65 -19.56 -56.85 -40.90
N SER A 66 -18.57 -55.96 -41.02
CA SER A 66 -18.10 -55.34 -42.28
C SER A 66 -16.67 -54.82 -42.15
N THR A 67 -15.78 -55.22 -43.07
CA THR A 67 -14.39 -54.72 -43.18
C THR A 67 -14.29 -53.20 -43.37
N LYS A 68 -15.39 -52.55 -43.76
CA LYS A 68 -15.49 -51.10 -43.95
C LYS A 68 -15.52 -50.35 -42.62
N ASP A 69 -16.16 -50.90 -41.60
CA ASP A 69 -16.31 -50.22 -40.30
C ASP A 69 -15.01 -50.34 -39.49
N THR A 70 -14.33 -51.48 -39.58
CA THR A 70 -12.96 -51.66 -39.05
C THR A 70 -11.96 -50.75 -39.75
N ALA A 71 -12.03 -50.60 -41.08
CA ALA A 71 -11.16 -49.67 -41.81
C ALA A 71 -11.37 -48.21 -41.40
N ALA A 72 -12.63 -47.78 -41.24
CA ALA A 72 -12.95 -46.42 -40.79
C ALA A 72 -12.47 -46.16 -39.35
N ALA A 73 -12.61 -47.14 -38.45
CA ALA A 73 -12.09 -47.05 -37.09
C ALA A 73 -10.55 -46.99 -37.05
N LEU A 74 -9.87 -47.75 -37.90
CA LEU A 74 -8.41 -47.74 -38.01
C LEU A 74 -7.87 -46.41 -38.58
N ASP A 75 -8.56 -45.85 -39.57
CA ASP A 75 -8.20 -44.56 -40.16
C ASP A 75 -8.42 -43.42 -39.16
N ALA A 76 -9.52 -43.44 -38.40
CA ALA A 76 -9.75 -42.50 -37.31
C ALA A 76 -8.68 -42.62 -36.21
N ALA A 77 -8.29 -43.84 -35.85
CA ALA A 77 -7.22 -44.09 -34.89
C ALA A 77 -5.86 -43.60 -35.39
N ARG A 78 -5.50 -43.84 -36.66
CA ARG A 78 -4.27 -43.33 -37.27
C ARG A 78 -4.26 -41.80 -37.36
N ALA A 79 -5.40 -41.19 -37.65
CA ALA A 79 -5.56 -39.74 -37.66
C ALA A 79 -5.45 -39.13 -36.25
N ALA A 80 -5.85 -39.86 -35.20
CA ALA A 80 -5.63 -39.45 -33.82
C ALA A 80 -4.17 -39.61 -33.40
N GLU A 81 -3.55 -40.74 -33.74
CA GLU A 81 -2.13 -41.06 -33.48
C GLU A 81 -1.19 -40.04 -34.15
N SER A 82 -1.49 -39.63 -35.38
CA SER A 82 -0.69 -38.64 -36.12
C SER A 82 -0.73 -37.23 -35.52
N ARG A 83 -1.74 -36.91 -34.70
CA ARG A 83 -1.86 -35.63 -33.98
C ARG A 83 -1.13 -35.62 -32.65
N LYS A 84 -0.75 -36.78 -32.09
CA LYS A 84 -0.02 -36.86 -30.80
C LYS A 84 1.28 -36.05 -30.78
N PRO A 85 2.16 -36.09 -31.81
CA PRO A 85 3.40 -35.31 -31.79
C PRO A 85 3.15 -33.80 -31.69
N GLU A 86 2.09 -33.31 -32.34
CA GLU A 86 1.68 -31.91 -32.28
C GLU A 86 1.18 -31.53 -30.88
N LEU A 87 0.32 -32.36 -30.30
CA LEU A 87 -0.20 -32.17 -28.93
C LEU A 87 0.92 -32.19 -27.88
N ILE A 88 1.87 -33.13 -28.00
CA ILE A 88 3.05 -33.19 -27.12
C ILE A 88 3.90 -31.92 -27.26
N GLN A 89 4.08 -31.41 -28.48
CA GLN A 89 4.83 -30.19 -28.71
C GLN A 89 4.11 -28.95 -28.16
N GLN A 90 2.78 -28.87 -28.29
CA GLN A 90 1.96 -27.83 -27.67
C GLN A 90 2.09 -27.87 -26.15
N ARG A 91 1.97 -29.04 -25.53
CA ARG A 91 2.18 -29.22 -24.09
C ARG A 91 3.54 -28.74 -23.61
N ARG A 92 4.64 -29.20 -24.25
CA ARG A 92 6.00 -28.77 -23.89
C ARG A 92 6.17 -27.26 -23.98
N THR A 93 5.54 -26.64 -24.98
CA THR A 93 5.56 -25.18 -25.16
C THR A 93 4.80 -24.49 -24.02
N ALA A 94 3.62 -25.00 -23.66
CA ALA A 94 2.84 -24.49 -22.54
C ALA A 94 3.58 -24.62 -21.20
N ASP A 95 4.20 -25.78 -20.92
CA ASP A 95 5.01 -26.03 -19.73
C ASP A 95 6.17 -25.02 -19.63
N ALA A 96 6.90 -24.79 -20.72
CA ALA A 96 7.98 -23.81 -20.75
C ALA A 96 7.50 -22.37 -20.48
N VAL A 97 6.30 -22.02 -20.97
CA VAL A 97 5.66 -20.72 -20.68
C VAL A 97 5.26 -20.62 -19.21
N ILE A 98 4.66 -21.67 -18.64
CA ILE A 98 4.27 -21.75 -17.23
C ILE A 98 5.51 -21.58 -16.32
N ASP A 99 6.60 -22.28 -16.61
CA ASP A 99 7.86 -22.16 -15.87
C ASP A 99 8.43 -20.73 -15.94
N GLY A 100 8.39 -20.13 -17.14
CA GLY A 100 8.82 -18.74 -17.35
C GLY A 100 7.94 -17.72 -16.64
N LEU A 101 6.63 -17.96 -16.54
CA LEU A 101 5.71 -17.13 -15.78
C LEU A 101 5.92 -17.29 -14.28
N THR A 102 6.14 -18.51 -13.80
CA THR A 102 6.36 -18.82 -12.38
C THR A 102 7.63 -18.16 -11.86
N ARG A 103 8.73 -18.19 -12.63
CA ARG A 103 9.96 -17.45 -12.27
C ARG A 103 9.74 -15.94 -12.22
N ARG A 104 9.11 -15.36 -13.24
CA ARG A 104 8.80 -13.92 -13.27
C ARG A 104 7.88 -13.51 -12.13
N HIS A 105 6.93 -14.37 -11.75
CA HIS A 105 6.05 -14.15 -10.61
C HIS A 105 6.84 -14.13 -9.29
N ALA A 106 7.76 -15.08 -9.09
CA ALA A 106 8.62 -15.12 -7.90
C ALA A 106 9.51 -13.87 -7.81
N GLU A 107 10.12 -13.45 -8.91
CA GLU A 107 10.92 -12.21 -8.98
C GLU A 107 10.09 -10.97 -8.67
N ALA A 108 8.89 -10.86 -9.26
CA ALA A 108 7.98 -9.75 -9.02
C ALA A 108 7.52 -9.71 -7.56
N HIS A 109 7.22 -10.88 -6.96
CA HIS A 109 6.88 -10.99 -5.55
C HIS A 109 8.04 -10.56 -4.65
N GLY A 110 9.27 -10.98 -4.94
CA GLY A 110 10.47 -10.54 -4.21
C GLY A 110 10.66 -9.02 -4.26
N ARG A 111 10.48 -8.40 -5.44
CA ARG A 111 10.51 -6.93 -5.58
C ARG A 111 9.41 -6.24 -4.79
N TYR A 112 8.19 -6.79 -4.83
CA TYR A 112 7.07 -6.28 -4.05
C TYR A 112 7.37 -6.28 -2.54
N VAL A 113 7.90 -7.38 -2.01
CA VAL A 113 8.24 -7.48 -0.57
C VAL A 113 9.29 -6.44 -0.20
N ALA A 114 10.37 -6.34 -0.98
CA ALA A 114 11.44 -5.37 -0.73
C ALA A 114 10.93 -3.91 -0.77
N LEU A 115 10.09 -3.57 -1.76
CA LEU A 115 9.54 -2.22 -1.89
C LEU A 115 8.54 -1.89 -0.78
N ASN A 116 7.75 -2.88 -0.33
CA ASN A 116 6.83 -2.72 0.79
C ASN A 116 7.58 -2.52 2.12
N GLU A 117 8.71 -3.21 2.31
CA GLU A 117 9.58 -3.01 3.47
C GLU A 117 10.21 -1.61 3.47
N GLN A 118 10.70 -1.14 2.32
CA GLN A 118 11.18 0.24 2.16
C GLN A 118 10.07 1.27 2.42
N HIS A 119 8.86 1.02 1.92
CA HIS A 119 7.69 1.88 2.16
C HIS A 119 7.35 1.96 3.65
N ARG A 120 7.34 0.83 4.37
CA ARG A 120 7.11 0.81 5.83
C ARG A 120 8.17 1.59 6.58
N ALA A 121 9.45 1.40 6.24
CA ALA A 121 10.55 2.14 6.87
C ALA A 121 10.39 3.66 6.63
N ALA A 122 10.12 4.07 5.40
CA ALA A 122 9.89 5.48 5.06
C ALA A 122 8.68 6.07 5.78
N GLN A 123 7.60 5.30 5.94
CA GLN A 123 6.40 5.72 6.68
C GLN A 123 6.70 5.93 8.17
N VAL A 124 7.48 5.06 8.80
CA VAL A 124 7.91 5.22 10.19
C VAL A 124 8.70 6.51 10.35
N THR A 125 9.73 6.72 9.53
CA THR A 125 10.54 7.95 9.57
C THR A 125 9.70 9.20 9.36
N TYR A 126 8.75 9.18 8.42
CA TYR A 126 7.83 10.30 8.20
C TYR A 126 6.97 10.61 9.43
N MET A 127 6.46 9.58 10.12
CA MET A 127 5.65 9.76 11.33
C MET A 127 6.49 10.24 12.51
N GLU A 128 7.73 9.76 12.65
CA GLU A 128 8.69 10.23 13.66
C GLU A 128 9.04 11.71 13.46
N ASP A 129 9.38 12.13 12.24
CA ASP A 129 9.67 13.54 11.91
C ASP A 129 8.47 14.44 12.23
N ARG A 130 7.25 13.99 11.90
CA ARG A 130 6.03 14.74 12.18
C ARG A 130 5.73 14.83 13.68
N ALA A 131 5.96 13.74 14.42
CA ALA A 131 5.81 13.74 15.87
C ALA A 131 6.80 14.70 16.54
N GLN A 132 8.06 14.70 16.07
CA GLN A 132 9.09 15.61 16.55
C GLN A 132 8.71 17.08 16.32
N GLN A 133 8.24 17.43 15.12
CA GLN A 133 7.76 18.79 14.83
C GLN A 133 6.59 19.20 15.72
N ALA A 134 5.66 18.29 16.00
CA ALA A 134 4.54 18.56 16.91
C ALA A 134 5.03 18.79 18.35
N MET A 135 6.00 18.01 18.83
CA MET A 135 6.60 18.19 20.15
C MET A 135 7.36 19.52 20.28
N ASP A 136 8.13 19.89 19.25
CA ASP A 136 8.88 21.14 19.26
C ASP A 136 7.92 22.35 19.22
N SER A 137 6.87 22.29 18.41
CA SER A 137 5.80 23.29 18.43
C SER A 137 5.09 23.39 19.79
N ALA A 138 4.85 22.26 20.47
CA ALA A 138 4.25 22.25 21.80
C ALA A 138 5.19 22.85 22.86
N ARG A 139 6.51 22.60 22.77
CA ARG A 139 7.52 23.20 23.65
C ARG A 139 7.56 24.71 23.48
N ASP A 140 7.52 25.19 22.24
CA ASP A 140 7.50 26.63 21.94
C ASP A 140 6.24 27.29 22.52
N ALA A 141 5.07 26.65 22.38
CA ALA A 141 3.82 27.14 22.98
C ALA A 141 3.90 27.19 24.51
N ILE A 142 4.43 26.14 25.17
CA ILE A 142 4.63 26.11 26.63
C ILE A 142 5.58 27.24 27.06
N ALA A 143 6.65 27.49 26.32
CA ALA A 143 7.58 28.57 26.61
C ALA A 143 6.93 29.95 26.51
N GLN A 144 6.06 30.16 25.51
CA GLN A 144 5.28 31.40 25.37
C GLN A 144 4.32 31.61 26.54
N VAL A 145 3.58 30.56 26.93
CA VAL A 145 2.68 30.61 28.10
C VAL A 145 3.47 30.88 29.39
N ALA A 146 4.61 30.22 29.58
CA ALA A 146 5.45 30.45 30.75
C ALA A 146 5.96 31.90 30.83
N ASN A 147 6.35 32.49 29.69
CA ASN A 147 6.73 33.89 29.60
C ASN A 147 5.55 34.81 29.94
N ALA A 148 4.37 34.56 29.38
CA ALA A 148 3.17 35.34 29.66
C ALA A 148 2.79 35.29 31.17
N VAL A 149 2.92 34.12 31.80
CA VAL A 149 2.69 33.97 33.26
C VAL A 149 3.74 34.74 34.07
N ALA A 150 5.01 34.70 33.66
CA ALA A 150 6.08 35.45 34.33
C ALA A 150 5.86 36.96 34.23
N GLU A 151 5.44 37.46 33.06
CA GLU A 151 5.05 38.86 32.84
C GLU A 151 3.86 39.25 33.72
N ALA A 152 2.81 38.43 33.76
CA ALA A 152 1.65 38.67 34.61
C ALA A 152 2.02 38.74 36.10
N ALA A 153 2.92 37.86 36.57
CA ALA A 153 3.42 37.87 37.93
C ALA A 153 4.28 39.12 38.23
N ALA A 154 5.09 39.58 37.27
CA ALA A 154 5.85 40.82 37.40
C ALA A 154 4.94 42.05 37.49
N VAL A 155 3.93 42.14 36.62
CA VAL A 155 2.91 43.20 36.67
C VAL A 155 2.19 43.20 38.02
N ARG A 156 1.78 42.03 38.52
CA ARG A 156 1.15 41.90 39.84
C ARG A 156 2.05 42.44 40.96
N ARG A 157 3.35 42.09 40.99
CA ARG A 157 4.29 42.61 42.01
C ARG A 157 4.44 44.12 41.93
N VAL A 158 4.46 44.69 40.73
CA VAL A 158 4.49 46.14 40.53
C VAL A 158 3.23 46.79 41.10
N LEU A 159 2.05 46.23 40.82
CA LEU A 159 0.78 46.72 41.36
C LEU A 159 0.72 46.62 42.88
N GLU A 160 1.16 45.50 43.47
CA GLU A 160 1.24 45.32 44.93
C GLU A 160 2.20 46.34 45.57
N SER A 161 3.35 46.61 44.94
CA SER A 161 4.31 47.63 45.38
C SER A 161 3.73 49.05 45.33
N ILE A 162 3.05 49.41 44.24
CA ILE A 162 2.37 50.70 44.11
C ILE A 162 1.26 50.82 45.17
N GLY A 163 0.44 49.79 45.36
CA GLY A 163 -0.61 49.77 46.40
C GLY A 163 -0.05 49.94 47.81
N GLY A 164 1.06 49.26 48.13
CA GLY A 164 1.77 49.43 49.40
C GLY A 164 2.31 50.85 49.60
N ARG A 165 2.92 51.45 48.57
CA ARG A 165 3.42 52.82 48.61
C ARG A 165 2.30 53.85 48.78
N TRP A 166 1.15 53.62 48.15
CA TRP A 166 -0.04 54.47 48.30
C TRP A 166 -0.58 54.41 49.73
N ASN A 167 -0.72 53.21 50.31
CA ASN A 167 -1.17 53.04 51.69
C ASN A 167 -0.25 53.72 52.72
N LEU A 168 1.05 53.81 52.43
CA LEU A 168 2.04 54.52 53.26
C LEU A 168 2.04 56.05 53.06
N GLY A 169 1.17 56.59 52.21
CA GLY A 169 1.12 58.02 51.89
C GLY A 169 2.35 58.53 51.13
N SER A 170 3.18 57.63 50.62
CA SER A 170 4.46 57.96 49.97
C SER A 170 4.31 58.36 48.49
N ILE A 171 3.09 58.27 47.95
CA ILE A 171 2.71 58.66 46.59
C ILE A 171 1.25 59.15 46.56
N GLU A 172 0.97 60.15 45.72
CA GLU A 172 -0.38 60.69 45.50
C GLU A 172 -1.10 59.98 44.34
N ILE A 173 -2.39 59.68 44.52
CA ILE A 173 -3.24 58.94 43.55
C ILE A 173 -3.22 59.56 42.15
N GLY A 174 -3.11 60.89 42.05
CA GLY A 174 -3.11 61.62 40.79
C GLY A 174 -1.92 61.31 39.86
N GLN A 175 -0.82 60.78 40.39
CA GLN A 175 0.41 60.55 39.62
C GLN A 175 0.42 59.22 38.84
N TYR A 176 -0.50 58.29 39.12
CA TYR A 176 -0.51 56.93 38.53
C TYR A 176 -1.84 56.53 37.85
N SER A 177 -2.80 57.44 37.73
CA SER A 177 -4.10 57.22 37.04
C SER A 177 -4.00 56.53 35.65
N PRO A 178 -2.99 56.77 34.80
CA PRO A 178 -2.85 56.08 33.51
C PRO A 178 -2.48 54.59 33.60
N ILE A 179 -1.91 54.13 34.72
CA ILE A 179 -1.42 52.75 34.90
C ILE A 179 -2.52 51.81 35.41
N PHE A 180 -3.51 52.34 36.13
CA PHE A 180 -4.67 51.57 36.63
C PHE A 180 -5.81 51.44 35.63
N ASN A 181 -5.67 52.03 34.44
CA ASN A 181 -6.63 51.91 33.35
C ASN A 181 -5.92 51.15 32.21
N PRO A 182 -5.73 49.82 32.32
CA PRO A 182 -5.18 49.05 31.21
C PRO A 182 -6.07 49.36 30.01
N SER A 183 -5.46 49.82 28.90
CA SER A 183 -6.24 50.22 27.75
C SER A 183 -7.16 49.06 27.38
N HIS A 184 -8.45 49.35 27.18
CA HIS A 184 -9.47 48.35 26.82
C HIS A 184 -8.97 47.44 25.67
N ALA A 185 -8.17 48.02 24.77
CA ALA A 185 -7.47 47.34 23.69
C ALA A 185 -6.48 46.25 24.15
N ALA A 186 -5.72 46.44 25.24
CA ALA A 186 -4.81 45.42 25.76
C ALA A 186 -5.56 44.22 26.38
N VAL A 187 -6.67 44.49 27.06
CA VAL A 187 -7.53 43.44 27.63
C VAL A 187 -8.25 42.67 26.52
N GLU A 188 -8.74 43.36 25.49
CA GLU A 188 -9.36 42.72 24.32
C GLU A 188 -8.35 41.92 23.48
N LEU A 189 -7.11 42.39 23.33
CA LEU A 189 -6.04 41.64 22.66
C LEU A 189 -5.66 40.37 23.43
N MET A 190 -5.58 40.43 24.75
CA MET A 190 -5.33 39.24 25.58
C MET A 190 -6.50 38.26 25.52
N ALA A 191 -7.75 38.74 25.55
CA ALA A 191 -8.94 37.89 25.43
C ALA A 191 -9.06 37.25 24.04
N ALA A 192 -8.73 37.99 22.98
CA ALA A 192 -8.74 37.48 21.60
C ALA A 192 -7.60 36.46 21.36
N ALA A 193 -6.42 36.68 21.93
CA ALA A 193 -5.31 35.72 21.87
C ALA A 193 -5.69 34.41 22.59
N LEU A 194 -6.34 34.50 23.76
CA LEU A 194 -6.79 33.32 24.51
C LEU A 194 -7.92 32.55 23.79
N HIS A 195 -8.82 33.25 23.11
CA HIS A 195 -9.93 32.63 22.37
C HIS A 195 -9.45 31.88 21.12
N ASN A 196 -8.46 32.41 20.42
CA ASN A 196 -7.87 31.77 19.23
C ASN A 196 -6.99 30.54 19.54
N GLU A 197 -6.50 30.37 20.77
CA GLU A 197 -5.72 29.18 21.17
C GLU A 197 -6.61 28.02 21.69
N ILE A 198 -7.87 28.29 22.04
CA ILE A 198 -8.81 27.30 22.57
C ILE A 198 -9.76 26.75 21.48
N ALA A 199 -9.94 27.49 20.37
CA ALA A 199 -10.78 27.11 19.23
C ALA A 199 -9.99 26.34 18.15
#